data_AF-A0A820B9M1-F1
#
_entry.id   AF-A0A820B9M1-F1
#
_cell.length_a   1.000
_cell.length_b   1.000
_cell.length_c   1.000
_cell.angle_alpha   90.00
_cell.angle_beta   90.00
_cell.angle_gamma   90.00
#
_symmetry.space_group_name_H-M   'P 1'
#
loop_
_entity.id
_entity.type
_entity.pdbx_description
1 polymer ?
#
loop_
_entity_poly.entity_id
_entity_poly.type
_entity_poly.pdbx_seq_one_letter_code
_entity_poly.pdbx_strand_id
1 'polypeptide(L)'
;MPNQFYPNIVEVCGTTMLAFFIQNTTVSTQNINALLLARLEAYDNSKYICYISVLKEHRQKGLGTKLLNEFIKDAIRLNNARVSLHVNTENKSALSLYLKCGMRCIDYIPGYYFGDQSYATQNAFSMILEVKNVKNSTTVCQSAAAVEISPNEQAIYKQKCPQAFNE
;
A
#
# COMPACT_ATOMS: atom_id res chain seq x y z
N MET A 1 16.21 19.28 -5.61
CA MET A 1 15.89 19.21 -4.16
C MET A 1 16.97 18.36 -3.51
N PRO A 2 17.68 18.83 -2.47
CA PRO A 2 18.75 18.05 -1.85
C PRO A 2 18.18 16.81 -1.15
N ASN A 3 18.91 15.69 -1.26
CA ASN A 3 18.58 14.39 -0.68
C ASN A 3 18.29 14.50 0.83
N GLN A 4 17.02 14.58 1.21
CA GLN A 4 16.61 14.60 2.61
C GLN A 4 16.66 13.16 3.14
N PHE A 5 17.60 12.88 4.05
CA PHE A 5 17.83 11.55 4.63
C PHE A 5 16.77 11.27 5.71
N TYR A 6 15.93 10.27 5.46
CA TYR A 6 14.97 9.75 6.44
C TYR A 6 15.53 8.42 6.96
N PRO A 7 15.95 8.31 8.24
CA PRO A 7 16.28 7.02 8.84
C PRO A 7 15.08 6.08 8.72
N ASN A 8 15.33 4.89 8.17
CA ASN A 8 14.30 3.86 8.07
C ASN A 8 14.17 3.21 9.45
N ILE A 9 13.01 3.28 10.10
CA ILE A 9 12.71 2.42 11.24
C ILE A 9 11.53 1.54 10.82
N VAL A 10 11.83 0.24 10.72
CA VAL A 10 10.84 -0.82 10.57
C VAL A 10 10.87 -1.59 11.88
N GLU A 11 9.82 -1.46 12.67
CA GLU A 11 9.67 -2.20 13.91
C GLU A 11 8.59 -3.27 13.71
N VAL A 12 8.95 -4.52 14.00
CA VAL A 12 8.05 -5.66 13.92
C VAL A 12 7.72 -6.08 15.34
N CYS A 13 6.48 -5.88 15.77
CA CYS A 13 5.99 -6.31 17.08
C CYS A 13 4.89 -7.37 16.90
N GLY A 14 5.26 -8.64 17.07
CA GLY A 14 4.34 -9.77 16.87
C GLY A 14 3.80 -9.83 15.43
N THR A 15 2.48 -9.71 15.28
CA THR A 15 1.80 -9.68 13.98
C THR A 15 1.71 -8.29 13.36
N THR A 16 2.11 -7.25 14.10
CA THR A 16 2.00 -5.85 13.68
C THR A 16 3.33 -5.36 13.13
N MET A 17 3.31 -4.85 11.90
CA MET A 17 4.44 -4.10 11.36
C MET A 17 4.15 -2.61 11.45
N LEU A 18 5.07 -1.90 12.11
CA LEU A 18 5.09 -0.46 12.20
C LEU A 18 6.27 0.05 11.37
N ALA A 19 5.99 0.74 10.28
CA ALA A 19 7.02 1.45 9.53
C ALA A 19 6.76 2.95 9.64
N PHE A 20 7.75 3.70 10.11
CA PHE A 20 7.68 5.15 10.17
C PHE A 20 8.99 5.80 9.69
N PHE A 21 8.85 6.97 9.08
CA PHE A 21 9.99 7.79 8.67
C PHE A 21 10.11 8.99 9.58
N ILE A 22 11.26 9.13 10.22
CA ILE A 22 11.62 10.27 11.06
C ILE A 22 12.47 11.25 10.27
N GLN A 23 12.34 12.54 10.58
CA GLN A 23 13.23 13.58 10.05
C GLN A 23 14.43 13.83 10.99
N ASN A 24 14.31 13.47 12.27
CA ASN A 24 15.32 13.63 13.34
C ASN A 24 15.68 12.28 13.94
N THR A 25 16.90 12.11 14.49
CA THR A 25 17.44 10.84 15.00
C THR A 25 16.78 10.31 16.29
N THR A 26 15.90 11.07 16.93
CA THR A 26 15.19 10.67 18.15
C THR A 26 13.74 10.28 17.84
N VAL A 27 13.35 9.05 18.22
CA VAL A 27 11.98 8.57 18.10
C VAL A 27 11.10 9.29 19.11
N SER A 28 10.32 10.25 18.63
CA SER A 28 9.23 10.91 19.33
C SER A 28 8.00 10.84 18.44
N THR A 29 6.82 10.61 19.01
CA THR A 29 5.55 10.63 18.26
C THR A 29 5.33 11.95 17.52
N GLN A 30 5.93 13.04 18.03
CA GLN A 30 5.90 14.37 17.42
C GLN A 30 6.69 14.47 16.10
N ASN A 31 7.54 13.49 15.78
CA ASN A 31 8.43 13.50 14.61
C ASN A 31 8.04 12.46 13.54
N ILE A 32 6.86 11.83 13.64
CA ILE A 32 6.39 10.82 12.69
C ILE A 32 5.67 11.50 11.51
N ASN A 33 6.33 11.54 10.36
CA ASN A 33 5.80 12.21 9.16
C ASN A 33 5.00 11.27 8.23
N ALA A 34 5.22 9.96 8.38
CA ALA A 34 4.56 8.92 7.62
C ALA A 34 4.49 7.64 8.45
N LEU A 35 3.41 6.89 8.29
CA LEU A 35 3.12 5.68 9.03
C LEU A 35 2.51 4.63 8.10
N LEU A 36 2.94 3.37 8.24
CA LEU A 36 2.26 2.19 7.73
C LEU A 36 2.04 1.22 8.90
N LEU A 37 0.78 0.83 9.10
CA LEU A 37 0.35 -0.19 10.04
C LEU A 37 -0.25 -1.36 9.27
N ALA A 38 0.23 -2.56 9.55
CA ALA A 38 -0.29 -3.77 8.92
C ALA A 38 -0.33 -4.94 9.90
N ARG A 39 -1.18 -5.92 9.59
CA ARG A 39 -1.30 -7.18 10.32
C ARG A 39 -0.95 -8.37 9.42
N LEU A 40 -0.40 -9.43 10.02
CA LEU A 40 -0.27 -10.74 9.39
C LEU A 40 -1.59 -11.51 9.46
N GLU A 41 -2.05 -12.05 8.34
CA GLU A 41 -3.20 -12.95 8.26
C GLU A 41 -2.68 -14.38 8.10
N ALA A 42 -2.64 -15.11 9.22
CA ALA A 42 -1.98 -16.42 9.31
C ALA A 42 -2.64 -17.51 8.44
N TYR A 43 -3.95 -17.40 8.20
CA TYR A 43 -4.72 -18.41 7.47
C TYR A 43 -4.24 -18.61 6.02
N ASP A 44 -3.92 -17.53 5.31
CA ASP A 44 -3.45 -17.57 3.93
C ASP A 44 -2.01 -17.05 3.77
N ASN A 45 -1.28 -16.91 4.89
CA ASN A 45 0.08 -16.37 4.93
C ASN A 45 0.18 -15.00 4.19
N SER A 46 -0.80 -14.13 4.38
CA SER A 46 -0.84 -12.82 3.74
C SER A 46 -0.64 -11.68 4.73
N LYS A 47 -0.43 -10.48 4.20
CA LYS A 47 -0.30 -9.25 4.98
C LYS A 47 -1.37 -8.25 4.58
N TYR A 48 -2.12 -7.77 5.55
CA TYR A 48 -3.17 -6.77 5.35
C TYR A 48 -2.72 -5.40 5.89
N ILE A 49 -2.68 -4.39 5.01
CA ILE A 49 -2.37 -3.02 5.40
C ILE A 49 -3.64 -2.40 5.99
N CYS A 50 -3.60 -2.12 7.30
CA CYS A 50 -4.69 -1.50 8.04
C CYS A 50 -4.72 0.02 7.80
N TYR A 51 -3.55 0.66 7.85
CA TYR A 51 -3.41 2.10 7.67
C TYR A 51 -2.11 2.43 6.96
N ILE A 52 -2.17 3.39 6.04
CA ILE A 52 -1.00 4.06 5.50
C ILE A 52 -1.32 5.55 5.39
N SER A 53 -0.49 6.39 5.96
CA SER A 53 -0.71 7.84 5.99
C SER A 53 0.61 8.59 5.91
N VAL A 54 0.54 9.77 5.29
CA VAL A 54 1.63 10.75 5.22
C VAL A 54 1.03 12.10 5.55
N LEU A 55 1.67 12.82 6.48
CA LEU A 55 1.30 14.20 6.83
C LEU A 55 1.26 15.07 5.56
N LYS A 56 0.28 15.97 5.47
CA LYS A 56 -0.08 16.67 4.22
C LYS A 56 1.12 17.43 3.63
N GLU A 57 1.88 18.12 4.48
CA GLU A 57 3.10 18.88 4.22
C GLU A 57 4.31 18.01 3.81
N HIS A 58 4.21 16.69 3.99
CA HIS A 58 5.23 15.71 3.59
C HIS A 58 4.79 14.81 2.43
N ARG A 59 3.61 15.03 1.85
CA ARG A 59 3.13 14.31 0.66
C ARG A 59 3.93 14.71 -0.59
N GLN A 60 3.84 13.89 -1.63
CA GLN A 60 4.55 14.07 -2.91
C GLN A 60 6.09 14.13 -2.80
N LYS A 61 6.65 13.72 -1.65
CA LYS A 61 8.09 13.57 -1.41
C LYS A 61 8.55 12.10 -1.48
N GLY A 62 7.70 11.20 -1.96
CA GLY A 62 7.99 9.76 -2.10
C GLY A 62 7.87 8.92 -0.82
N LEU A 63 7.47 9.49 0.33
CA LEU A 63 7.38 8.76 1.60
C LEU A 63 6.41 7.58 1.58
N GLY A 64 5.20 7.75 1.04
CA GLY A 64 4.22 6.66 0.92
C GLY A 64 4.73 5.53 0.02
N THR A 65 5.38 5.88 -1.09
CA THR A 65 6.05 4.93 -2.00
C THR A 65 7.15 4.16 -1.28
N LYS A 66 7.98 4.86 -0.49
CA LYS A 66 9.07 4.24 0.25
C LYS A 66 8.54 3.30 1.34
N LEU A 67 7.51 3.69 2.10
CA LEU A 67 6.87 2.85 3.12
C LEU A 67 6.34 1.56 2.50
N LEU A 68 5.54 1.68 1.44
CA LEU A 68 4.90 0.55 0.80
C LEU A 68 5.92 -0.36 0.10
N ASN A 69 6.98 0.21 -0.50
CA ASN A 69 8.07 -0.56 -1.10
C ASN A 69 8.79 -1.44 -0.06
N GLU A 70 9.22 -0.85 1.06
CA GLU A 70 9.89 -1.60 2.13
C GLU A 70 8.96 -2.68 2.72
N PHE A 71 7.67 -2.37 2.87
CA PHE A 71 6.66 -3.33 3.31
C PHE A 71 6.53 -4.53 2.36
N ILE A 72 6.45 -4.27 1.05
CA ILE A 72 6.35 -5.33 0.03
C ILE A 72 7.65 -6.14 -0.04
N LYS A 73 8.82 -5.51 0.06
CA LYS A 73 10.11 -6.22 0.14
C LYS A 73 10.15 -7.17 1.34
N ASP A 74 9.62 -6.75 2.48
CA ASP A 74 9.52 -7.63 3.64
C ASP A 74 8.55 -8.80 3.40
N ALA A 75 7.41 -8.55 2.75
CA ALA A 75 6.48 -9.62 2.36
C ALA A 75 7.13 -10.64 1.40
N ILE A 76 7.95 -10.19 0.45
CA ILE A 76 8.74 -11.05 -0.45
C ILE A 76 9.77 -11.85 0.36
N ARG A 77 10.52 -11.19 1.24
CA ARG A 77 11.57 -11.81 2.06
C ARG A 77 11.03 -12.90 2.99
N LEU A 78 9.83 -12.70 3.54
CA LEU A 78 9.15 -13.66 4.40
C LEU A 78 8.29 -14.68 3.63
N ASN A 79 8.33 -14.65 2.30
CA ASN A 79 7.57 -15.55 1.44
C ASN A 79 6.06 -15.54 1.76
N ASN A 80 5.50 -14.36 2.04
CA ASN A 80 4.05 -14.19 2.17
C ASN A 80 3.37 -14.42 0.82
N ALA A 81 2.12 -14.89 0.84
CA ALA A 81 1.37 -15.15 -0.40
C ALA A 81 1.01 -13.84 -1.12
N ARG A 82 0.50 -12.85 -0.38
CA ARG A 82 0.04 -11.58 -0.92
C ARG A 82 0.10 -10.43 0.08
N VAL A 83 0.01 -9.22 -0.44
CA VAL A 83 -0.27 -7.98 0.30
C VAL A 83 -1.64 -7.46 -0.12
N SER A 84 -2.50 -7.08 0.82
CA SER A 84 -3.86 -6.60 0.56
C SER A 84 -4.22 -5.34 1.35
N LEU A 85 -5.18 -4.57 0.84
CA LEU A 85 -5.78 -3.42 1.52
C LEU A 85 -7.15 -3.07 0.94
N HIS A 86 -7.87 -2.19 1.64
CA HIS A 86 -9.03 -1.51 1.10
C HIS A 86 -8.76 0.00 0.96
N VAL A 87 -9.30 0.61 -0.08
CA VAL A 87 -9.14 2.05 -0.35
C VAL A 87 -10.45 2.65 -0.80
N ASN A 88 -10.78 3.83 -0.29
CA ASN A 88 -11.95 4.59 -0.72
C ASN A 88 -11.90 4.90 -2.23
N THR A 89 -13.03 4.78 -2.93
CA THR A 89 -13.08 4.94 -4.40
C THR A 89 -12.68 6.34 -4.88
N GLU A 90 -12.81 7.35 -4.02
CA GLU A 90 -12.43 8.74 -4.31
C GLU A 90 -11.02 9.12 -3.85
N ASN A 91 -10.29 8.19 -3.21
CA ASN A 91 -8.91 8.45 -2.84
C ASN A 91 -7.95 8.21 -4.02
N LYS A 92 -8.05 9.08 -5.03
CA LYS A 92 -7.27 8.98 -6.30
C LYS A 92 -5.76 8.98 -6.05
N SER A 93 -5.28 9.73 -5.06
CA SER A 93 -3.86 9.77 -4.70
C SER A 93 -3.37 8.42 -4.18
N ALA A 94 -4.13 7.73 -3.32
CA ALA A 94 -3.75 6.42 -2.81
C ALA A 94 -3.88 5.35 -3.90
N LEU A 95 -4.95 5.40 -4.70
CA LEU A 95 -5.14 4.50 -5.84
C LEU A 95 -3.96 4.57 -6.83
N SER A 96 -3.55 5.79 -7.21
CA SER A 96 -2.38 6.00 -8.08
C SER A 96 -1.11 5.38 -7.50
N LEU A 97 -0.87 5.55 -6.20
CA LEU A 97 0.26 4.93 -5.49
C LEU A 97 0.19 3.40 -5.56
N TYR A 98 -0.94 2.79 -5.21
CA TYR A 98 -1.09 1.34 -5.16
C TYR A 98 -0.96 0.70 -6.55
N LEU A 99 -1.57 1.31 -7.56
CA LEU A 99 -1.46 0.87 -8.95
C LEU A 99 -0.01 0.94 -9.45
N LYS A 100 0.71 2.03 -9.13
CA LYS A 100 2.14 2.18 -9.41
C LYS A 100 2.99 1.11 -8.72
N CYS A 101 2.59 0.69 -7.52
CA CYS A 101 3.20 -0.43 -6.79
C CYS A 101 2.88 -1.82 -7.35
N GLY A 102 2.08 -1.92 -8.42
CA GLY A 102 1.72 -3.19 -9.02
C GLY A 102 0.52 -3.85 -8.34
N MET A 103 -0.11 -3.19 -7.36
CA MET A 103 -1.37 -3.68 -6.79
C MET A 103 -2.49 -3.57 -7.82
N ARG A 104 -3.52 -4.39 -7.69
CA ARG A 104 -4.70 -4.41 -8.56
C ARG A 104 -5.98 -4.48 -7.75
N CYS A 105 -7.01 -3.84 -8.28
CA CYS A 105 -8.34 -3.97 -7.74
C CYS A 105 -8.93 -5.33 -8.13
N ILE A 106 -9.38 -6.08 -7.13
CA ILE A 106 -10.03 -7.38 -7.33
C ILE A 106 -11.52 -7.35 -7.01
N ASP A 107 -11.99 -6.30 -6.34
CA ASP A 107 -13.39 -6.16 -5.98
C ASP A 107 -13.78 -4.71 -5.71
N TYR A 108 -15.05 -4.41 -5.95
CA TYR A 108 -15.73 -3.16 -5.56
C TYR A 108 -16.72 -3.48 -4.45
N ILE A 109 -16.54 -2.85 -3.29
CA ILE A 109 -17.32 -3.13 -2.09
C ILE A 109 -18.17 -1.90 -1.74
N PRO A 110 -19.48 -1.91 -2.04
CA PRO A 110 -20.36 -0.82 -1.68
C PRO A 110 -20.57 -0.77 -0.16
N GLY A 111 -20.63 0.45 0.40
CA GLY A 111 -20.91 0.64 1.83
C GLY A 111 -19.82 0.15 2.79
N TYR A 112 -18.61 -0.16 2.31
CA TYR A 112 -17.48 -0.58 3.15
C TYR A 112 -17.17 0.38 4.30
N TYR A 113 -17.23 1.69 4.06
CA TYR A 113 -16.94 2.72 5.07
C TYR A 113 -18.19 3.24 5.79
N PHE A 114 -19.30 2.49 5.75
CA PHE A 114 -20.60 2.92 6.28
C PHE A 114 -20.49 3.46 7.72
N GLY A 115 -20.97 4.69 7.92
CA GLY A 115 -21.02 5.35 9.22
C GLY A 115 -19.82 6.25 9.51
N ASP A 116 -18.77 6.19 8.69
CA ASP A 116 -17.64 7.13 8.78
C ASP A 116 -17.84 8.29 7.79
N GLN A 117 -18.19 9.45 8.34
CA GLN A 117 -18.46 10.68 7.59
C GLN A 117 -17.20 11.36 7.06
N SER A 118 -15.99 10.89 7.42
CA SER A 118 -14.74 11.45 6.91
C SER A 118 -14.45 11.05 5.46
N TYR A 119 -15.13 10.01 4.95
CA TYR A 119 -14.94 9.50 3.59
C TYR A 119 -15.92 10.12 2.60
N ALA A 120 -15.40 10.56 1.45
CA ALA A 120 -16.18 11.19 0.38
C ALA A 120 -17.26 10.26 -0.22
N THR A 121 -16.97 8.96 -0.28
CA THR A 121 -17.96 7.92 -0.59
C THR A 121 -17.90 6.85 0.48
N GLN A 122 -18.91 6.00 0.55
CA GLN A 122 -18.90 4.88 1.48
C GLN A 122 -18.36 3.60 0.84
N ASN A 123 -17.82 3.68 -0.39
CA ASN A 123 -17.43 2.53 -1.20
C ASN A 123 -15.92 2.32 -1.15
N ALA A 124 -15.47 1.06 -1.27
CA ALA A 124 -14.07 0.72 -1.32
C ALA A 124 -13.71 -0.14 -2.54
N PHE A 125 -12.47 -0.02 -2.99
CA PHE A 125 -11.81 -1.02 -3.80
C PHE A 125 -10.99 -1.95 -2.90
N SER A 126 -11.11 -3.25 -3.11
CA SER A 126 -10.20 -4.24 -2.52
C SER A 126 -9.00 -4.41 -3.43
N MET A 127 -7.82 -4.09 -2.93
CA MET A 127 -6.57 -4.07 -3.69
C MET A 127 -5.64 -5.18 -3.21
N ILE A 128 -5.04 -5.92 -4.14
CA ILE A 128 -4.04 -6.96 -3.81
C ILE A 128 -2.76 -6.81 -4.64
N LEU A 129 -1.67 -7.35 -4.11
CA LEU A 129 -0.45 -7.70 -4.82
C LEU A 129 -0.09 -9.14 -4.47
N GLU A 130 -0.08 -10.01 -5.47
CA GLU A 130 0.38 -11.39 -5.36
C GLU A 130 1.91 -11.40 -5.36
N VAL A 131 2.52 -11.85 -4.26
CA VAL A 131 3.99 -11.75 -4.06
C VAL A 131 4.75 -12.58 -5.09
N LYS A 132 4.21 -13.76 -5.44
CA LYS A 132 4.76 -14.66 -6.47
C LYS A 132 4.89 -14.00 -7.86
N ASN A 133 4.14 -12.93 -8.11
CA ASN A 133 4.14 -12.23 -9.40
C ASN A 133 5.18 -11.09 -9.44
N VAL A 134 5.89 -10.79 -8.35
CA VAL A 134 6.89 -9.73 -8.33
C VAL A 134 8.18 -10.22 -8.99
N LYS A 135 8.54 -9.65 -10.15
CA LYS A 135 9.75 -10.04 -10.90
C LYS A 135 11.05 -9.50 -10.28
N ASN A 136 10.98 -8.30 -9.72
CA ASN A 136 12.13 -7.60 -9.18
C ASN A 136 11.77 -6.83 -7.91
N SER A 137 12.23 -7.33 -6.76
CA SER A 137 12.00 -6.73 -5.45
C SER A 137 12.67 -5.35 -5.27
N THR A 138 13.72 -5.04 -6.05
CA THR A 138 14.43 -3.75 -5.95
C THR A 138 13.70 -2.61 -6.65
N THR A 139 12.79 -2.91 -7.58
CA THR A 139 12.08 -1.91 -8.41
C THR A 139 10.57 -1.87 -8.15
N VAL A 140 10.05 -2.67 -7.22
CA VAL A 140 8.64 -2.61 -6.84
C VAL A 140 8.29 -1.18 -6.35
N CYS A 141 7.10 -0.69 -6.69
CA CYS A 141 6.69 0.73 -6.51
C CYS A 141 7.40 1.79 -7.37
N GLN A 142 8.33 1.43 -8.25
CA GLN A 142 8.86 2.36 -9.26
C GLN A 142 8.01 2.35 -10.53
N SER A 143 7.54 1.17 -10.94
CA SER A 143 6.65 0.95 -12.07
C SER A 143 5.76 -0.27 -11.83
N ALA A 144 4.53 -0.23 -12.34
CA ALA A 144 3.60 -1.36 -12.31
C ALA A 144 4.13 -2.58 -13.10
N ALA A 145 5.10 -2.38 -13.99
CA ALA A 145 5.77 -3.44 -14.76
C ALA A 145 6.67 -4.35 -13.91
N ALA A 146 6.97 -3.97 -12.66
CA ALA A 146 7.70 -4.82 -11.72
C ALA A 146 6.89 -6.05 -11.26
N VAL A 147 5.59 -6.09 -11.56
CA VAL A 147 4.67 -7.18 -11.21
C VAL A 147 4.03 -7.76 -12.47
N GLU A 148 4.21 -9.06 -12.68
CA GLU A 148 3.62 -9.80 -13.80
C GLU A 148 2.14 -10.07 -13.57
N ILE A 149 1.34 -9.85 -14.60
CA ILE A 149 -0.07 -10.23 -14.62
C ILE A 149 -0.37 -10.79 -16.00
N SER A 150 -1.07 -11.92 -16.04
CA SER A 150 -1.52 -12.46 -17.31
C SER A 150 -2.59 -11.54 -17.94
N PRO A 151 -2.69 -11.49 -19.29
CA PRO A 151 -3.72 -10.70 -19.96
C PRO A 151 -5.15 -11.04 -19.49
N ASN A 152 -5.40 -12.31 -19.16
CA ASN A 152 -6.70 -12.78 -18.65
C ASN A 152 -7.00 -12.20 -17.27
N GLU A 153 -6.06 -12.26 -16.33
CA GLU A 153 -6.21 -11.64 -15.00
C GLU A 153 -6.40 -10.13 -15.12
N GLN A 154 -5.66 -9.47 -16.02
CA GLN A 154 -5.83 -8.04 -16.26
C GLN A 154 -7.24 -7.69 -16.75
N ALA A 155 -7.80 -8.50 -17.65
CA ALA A 155 -9.17 -8.32 -18.13
C ALA A 155 -10.20 -8.53 -17.01
N ILE A 156 -10.02 -9.55 -16.18
CA ILE A 156 -10.89 -9.83 -15.03
C ILE A 156 -10.88 -8.65 -14.05
N TYR A 157 -9.70 -8.13 -13.69
CA TYR A 157 -9.59 -6.99 -12.76
C TYR A 157 -10.23 -5.72 -13.31
N LYS A 158 -10.06 -5.44 -14.62
CA LYS A 158 -10.75 -4.32 -15.27
C LYS A 158 -12.27 -4.47 -15.27
N GLN A 159 -12.77 -5.70 -15.46
CA GLN A 159 -14.21 -5.97 -15.41
C GLN A 159 -14.78 -5.80 -14.00
N LYS A 160 -14.06 -6.26 -12.97
CA LYS A 160 -14.53 -6.18 -11.58
C LYS A 160 -14.48 -4.76 -11.02
N CYS A 161 -13.50 -3.97 -11.44
CA CYS A 161 -13.29 -2.62 -10.93
C CYS A 161 -13.11 -1.59 -12.06
N PRO A 162 -14.10 -1.40 -12.95
CA PRO A 162 -13.95 -0.49 -14.09
C PRO A 162 -13.66 0.95 -13.63
N GLN A 163 -14.28 1.35 -12.51
CA GLN A 163 -14.14 2.66 -11.90
C GLN A 163 -12.72 2.95 -11.34
N ALA A 164 -11.90 1.92 -11.11
CA ALA A 164 -10.54 2.09 -10.62
C ALA A 164 -9.53 2.47 -11.72
N PHE A 165 -9.93 2.39 -13.00
CA PHE A 165 -9.08 2.60 -14.17
C PHE A 165 -9.53 3.77 -15.06
N ASN A 166 -10.56 4.52 -14.67
CA ASN A 166 -10.97 5.72 -15.39
C ASN A 166 -10.07 6.89 -14.96
N GLU A 167 -9.32 7.44 -15.91
CA GLU A 167 -8.51 8.67 -15.76
C GLU A 167 -9.39 9.92 -15.61
#